data_AF-A0AAV4S9G9-F1
#
_entry.id   AF-A0AAV4S9G9-F1
#
_cell.length_a   1.000
_cell.length_b   1.000
_cell.length_c   1.000
_cell.angle_alpha   90.00
_cell.angle_beta   90.00
_cell.angle_gamma   90.00
#
_symmetry.space_group_name_H-M   'P 1'
#
loop_
_entity.id
_entity.type
_entity.pdbx_description
1 polymer ?
#
loop_
_entity_poly.entity_id
_entity_poly.type
_entity_poly.pdbx_seq_one_letter_code
_entity_poly.pdbx_strand_id
1 'polypeptide(L)'
;MILDENKFSNLGKLLRVTAWMKRFVDKLIEKTCDSGPLQRLKEAEEYWVRRVQLENYCSDIQFLKRNKPVPPQSKIYSLVPYVDDRIILRVKGRLEPSELFHNEKHPAILPKSKFTDLIISY
;
A
#
# COMPACT_ATOMS: atom_id res chain seq x y z
N MET A 1 0.91 -12.08 -7.85
CA MET A 1 0.41 -12.95 -6.75
C MET A 1 -1.11 -12.95 -6.79
N ILE A 2 -1.72 -14.14 -6.86
CA ILE A 2 -3.17 -14.35 -7.01
C ILE A 2 -3.76 -14.75 -5.64
N LEU A 3 -3.66 -13.87 -4.65
CA LEU A 3 -4.45 -14.02 -3.42
C LEU A 3 -5.74 -13.21 -3.57
N ASP A 4 -6.79 -13.61 -2.87
CA ASP A 4 -8.07 -12.89 -2.86
C ASP A 4 -8.38 -12.54 -1.41
N GLU A 5 -8.41 -11.25 -1.10
CA GLU A 5 -8.68 -10.71 0.23
C GLU A 5 -10.09 -11.05 0.74
N ASN A 6 -11.04 -11.33 -0.16
CA ASN A 6 -12.41 -11.68 0.22
C ASN A 6 -12.50 -13.01 0.97
N LYS A 7 -11.47 -13.85 0.85
CA LYS A 7 -11.36 -15.14 1.56
C LYS A 7 -10.83 -14.99 3.00
N PHE A 8 -10.52 -13.78 3.44
CA PHE A 8 -9.92 -13.51 4.74
C PHE A 8 -10.83 -12.64 5.61
N SER A 9 -10.92 -13.03 6.88
CA SER A 9 -11.60 -12.28 7.95
C SER A 9 -10.64 -11.71 8.99
N ASN A 10 -9.33 -11.93 8.83
CA ASN A 10 -8.30 -11.49 9.76
C ASN A 10 -7.09 -10.95 8.98
N LEU A 11 -6.70 -9.70 9.26
CA LEU A 11 -5.57 -9.04 8.62
C LEU A 11 -4.27 -9.79 8.88
N GLY A 12 -3.99 -10.18 10.13
CA GLY A 12 -2.78 -10.92 10.49
C GLY A 12 -2.61 -12.22 9.69
N LYS A 13 -3.69 -12.96 9.46
CA LYS A 13 -3.69 -14.17 8.61
C LYS A 13 -3.38 -13.84 7.15
N LEU A 14 -4.02 -12.81 6.60
CA LEU A 14 -3.77 -12.33 5.24
C LEU A 14 -2.29 -11.95 5.04
N LEU A 15 -1.73 -11.15 5.96
CA LEU A 15 -0.35 -10.69 5.90
C LEU A 15 0.65 -11.84 6.03
N ARG A 16 0.43 -12.76 6.98
CA ARG A 16 1.29 -13.94 7.17
C ARG A 16 1.30 -14.84 5.94
N VAL A 17 0.14 -15.17 5.37
CA VAL A 17 0.05 -16.00 4.15
C VAL A 17 0.76 -15.32 2.99
N THR A 18 0.54 -14.02 2.82
CA THR A 18 1.21 -13.21 1.79
C THR A 18 2.74 -13.21 1.96
N ALA A 19 3.22 -13.02 3.18
CA ALA A 19 4.65 -13.06 3.52
C ALA A 19 5.28 -14.43 3.24
N TRP A 20 4.58 -15.52 3.58
CA TRP A 20 5.03 -16.89 3.28
C TRP A 20 5.09 -17.14 1.77
N MET A 21 4.08 -16.72 1.02
CA MET A 21 4.07 -16.86 -0.44
C MET A 21 5.20 -16.06 -1.09
N LYS A 22 5.48 -14.84 -0.63
CA LYS A 22 6.63 -14.05 -1.09
C LYS A 22 7.95 -14.77 -0.82
N ARG A 23 8.15 -15.25 0.42
CA ARG A 23 9.35 -16.02 0.80
C ARG A 23 9.54 -17.26 -0.06
N PHE A 24 8.44 -17.95 -0.38
CA PHE A 24 8.48 -19.12 -1.25
C PHE A 24 8.94 -18.74 -2.66
N VAL A 25 8.38 -17.67 -3.24
CA VAL A 25 8.80 -17.17 -4.56
C VAL A 25 10.27 -16.72 -4.53
N ASP A 26 10.69 -15.95 -3.54
CA ASP A 26 12.08 -15.48 -3.41
C ASP A 26 13.06 -16.66 -3.37
N LYS A 27 12.70 -17.76 -2.69
CA LYS A 27 13.49 -18.99 -2.66
C LYS A 27 13.59 -19.66 -4.04
N LEU A 28 12.50 -19.66 -4.82
CA LEU A 28 12.49 -20.26 -6.16
C LEU A 28 13.34 -19.47 -7.16
N ILE A 29 13.42 -18.15 -7.01
CA ILE A 29 14.22 -17.28 -7.89
C ILE A 29 15.62 -16.99 -7.34
N GLU A 30 16.06 -17.77 -6.35
CA GLU A 30 17.38 -17.65 -5.69
C GLU A 30 17.71 -16.24 -5.20
N LYS A 31 16.68 -15.46 -4.85
CA LYS A 31 16.85 -14.11 -4.36
C LYS A 31 17.31 -14.16 -2.90
N THR A 32 18.52 -13.68 -2.65
CA THR A 32 19.06 -13.49 -1.30
C THR A 32 18.37 -12.30 -0.64
N CYS A 33 17.29 -12.56 0.10
CA CYS A 33 16.64 -11.56 0.93
C CYS A 33 16.59 -12.02 2.39
N ASP A 34 17.47 -11.44 3.20
CA ASP A 34 17.60 -11.69 4.64
C ASP A 34 16.60 -10.85 5.46
N SER A 35 15.42 -10.55 4.90
CA SER A 35 14.38 -9.78 5.59
C SER A 35 13.86 -10.56 6.80
N GLY A 36 13.91 -9.95 7.98
CA GLY A 36 13.33 -10.54 9.20
C GLY A 36 11.80 -10.72 9.13
N PRO A 37 11.18 -11.48 10.05
CA PRO A 37 9.73 -11.71 10.05
C PRO A 37 8.88 -10.43 10.04
N LEU A 38 9.27 -9.41 10.81
CA LEU A 38 8.59 -8.11 10.86
C LEU A 38 8.66 -7.37 9.52
N GLN A 39 9.82 -7.37 8.88
CA GLN A 39 10.02 -6.73 7.58
C GLN A 39 9.16 -7.40 6.50
N ARG A 40 9.05 -8.74 6.51
CA ARG A 40 8.18 -9.46 5.57
C ARG A 40 6.70 -9.15 5.77
N LEU A 41 6.25 -8.97 7.00
CA LEU A 41 4.87 -8.54 7.27
C LEU A 41 4.62 -7.13 6.74
N LYS A 42 5.57 -6.20 6.95
CA LYS A 42 5.48 -4.85 6.39
C LYS A 42 5.44 -4.86 4.86
N GLU A 43 6.30 -5.66 4.22
CA GLU A 43 6.28 -5.81 2.76
C GLU A 43 4.99 -6.46 2.25
N ALA A 44 4.38 -7.35 3.03
CA ALA A 44 3.07 -7.93 2.71
C ALA A 44 1.96 -6.88 2.81
N GLU A 45 1.98 -6.05 3.85
CA GLU A 45 1.04 -4.94 4.02
C GLU A 45 1.17 -3.93 2.87
N GLU A 46 2.38 -3.47 2.57
CA GLU A 46 2.66 -2.56 1.46
C GLU A 46 2.28 -3.16 0.10
N TYR A 47 2.32 -4.48 -0.05
CA TYR A 47 1.80 -5.14 -1.25
C TYR A 47 0.28 -4.96 -1.37
N TRP A 48 -0.46 -5.19 -0.29
CA TRP A 48 -1.91 -5.06 -0.29
C TRP A 48 -2.37 -3.62 -0.46
N VAL A 49 -1.72 -2.67 0.22
CA VAL A 49 -1.95 -1.22 0.04
C VAL A 49 -1.82 -0.85 -1.44
N ARG A 50 -0.71 -1.23 -2.08
CA ARG A 50 -0.49 -0.93 -3.51
C ARG A 50 -1.52 -1.60 -4.41
N ARG A 51 -1.89 -2.85 -4.12
CA ARG A 51 -2.87 -3.57 -4.91
C ARG A 51 -4.20 -2.81 -4.92
N VAL A 52 -4.76 -2.52 -3.75
CA VAL A 52 -6.08 -1.87 -3.67
C VAL A 52 -6.05 -0.45 -4.23
N GLN A 53 -4.93 0.26 -4.07
CA GLN A 53 -4.71 1.57 -4.69
C GLN A 53 -4.68 1.48 -6.21
N LEU A 54 -3.99 0.49 -6.79
CA LEU A 54 -3.96 0.28 -8.23
C LEU A 54 -5.35 -0.07 -8.78
N GLU A 55 -6.13 -0.87 -8.07
CA GLU A 55 -7.49 -1.24 -8.49
C GLU A 55 -8.45 -0.04 -8.51
N ASN A 56 -8.26 0.94 -7.62
CA ASN A 56 -9.19 2.05 -7.44
C ASN A 56 -8.71 3.38 -8.05
N TYR A 57 -7.39 3.59 -8.15
CA TYR A 57 -6.75 4.85 -8.50
C TYR A 57 -5.71 4.67 -9.62
N CYS A 58 -5.88 3.67 -10.49
CA CYS A 58 -4.93 3.36 -11.56
C CYS A 58 -4.59 4.60 -12.42
N SER A 59 -5.63 5.34 -12.84
CA SER A 59 -5.48 6.57 -13.64
C SER A 59 -4.71 7.63 -12.88
N ASP A 60 -5.09 7.91 -11.63
CA ASP A 60 -4.44 8.92 -10.78
C ASP A 60 -2.95 8.60 -10.58
N ILE A 61 -2.63 7.33 -10.29
CA ILE A 61 -1.25 6.86 -10.14
C ILE A 61 -0.46 7.05 -11.45
N GLN A 62 -1.07 6.83 -12.61
CA GLN A 62 -0.41 7.07 -13.90
C GLN A 62 -0.13 8.55 -14.16
N PHE A 63 -1.02 9.46 -13.75
CA PHE A 63 -0.75 10.91 -13.81
C PHE A 63 0.44 11.28 -12.92
N LEU A 64 0.40 10.85 -11.66
CA LEU A 64 1.43 11.17 -10.67
C LEU A 64 2.80 10.61 -11.07
N LYS A 65 2.87 9.39 -11.60
CA LYS A 65 4.12 8.80 -12.13
C LYS A 65 4.72 9.58 -13.31
N ARG A 66 3.90 10.33 -14.05
CA ARG A 66 4.34 11.20 -15.15
C ARG A 66 4.63 12.63 -14.67
N ASN A 67 4.75 12.84 -13.36
CA ASN A 67 4.89 14.15 -12.73
C ASN A 67 3.76 15.13 -13.12
N LYS A 68 2.56 14.59 -13.36
CA LYS A 68 1.35 15.39 -13.62
C LYS A 68 0.45 15.34 -12.40
N PRO A 69 -0.21 16.46 -12.04
CA PRO A 69 -1.21 16.45 -10.98
C PRO A 69 -2.37 15.54 -11.37
N VAL A 70 -3.04 14.97 -10.37
CA VAL A 70 -4.31 14.24 -10.61
C VAL A 70 -5.38 15.21 -11.13
N PRO A 71 -6.32 14.75 -11.98
CA PRO A 71 -7.39 15.62 -12.49
C PRO A 71 -8.26 16.17 -11.34
N PRO A 72 -8.78 17.41 -11.44
CA PRO A 72 -9.68 17.99 -10.43
C PRO A 72 -10.94 17.17 -10.13
N GLN A 73 -11.38 16.35 -11.09
CA GLN A 73 -12.54 15.46 -10.95
C GLN A 73 -12.22 14.19 -10.16
N SER A 74 -10.95 13.93 -9.87
CA SER A 74 -10.53 12.76 -9.10
C SER A 74 -11.02 12.87 -7.65
N LYS A 75 -11.49 11.74 -7.11
CA LYS A 75 -11.98 11.64 -5.72
C LYS A 75 -10.90 11.96 -4.67
N ILE A 76 -9.63 11.92 -5.09
CA ILE A 76 -8.48 12.14 -4.21
C ILE A 76 -7.78 13.48 -4.48
N TYR A 77 -8.28 14.31 -5.41
CA TYR A 77 -7.63 15.58 -5.77
C TYR A 77 -7.40 16.50 -4.57
N SER A 78 -8.42 16.64 -3.71
CA SER A 78 -8.37 17.48 -2.51
C SER A 78 -7.39 16.98 -1.44
N LEU A 79 -6.93 15.73 -1.54
CA LEU A 79 -5.95 15.13 -0.63
C LEU A 79 -4.49 15.44 -1.03
N VAL A 80 -4.30 16.26 -2.08
CA VAL A 80 -2.96 16.61 -2.62
C VAL A 80 -2.08 15.36 -2.76
N PRO A 81 -2.52 14.36 -3.55
CA PRO A 81 -1.93 13.04 -3.52
C PRO A 81 -0.57 13.03 -4.21
N TYR A 82 0.33 12.17 -3.74
CA TYR A 82 1.60 11.88 -4.40
C TYR A 82 1.94 10.40 -4.27
N VAL A 83 2.87 9.91 -5.09
CA VAL A 83 3.38 8.53 -5.02
C VAL A 83 4.77 8.56 -4.40
N ASP A 84 4.99 7.78 -3.35
CA ASP A 84 6.30 7.67 -2.68
C ASP A 84 7.26 6.70 -3.40
N ASP A 85 8.48 6.56 -2.87
CA ASP A 85 9.51 5.66 -3.40
C ASP A 85 9.13 4.17 -3.32
N ARG A 86 8.14 3.83 -2.49
CA ARG A 86 7.58 2.47 -2.39
C ARG A 86 6.41 2.26 -3.34
N ILE A 87 6.09 3.22 -4.21
CA ILE A 87 4.96 3.22 -5.14
C ILE A 87 3.61 3.17 -4.39
N ILE A 88 3.55 3.78 -3.22
CA ILE A 88 2.34 3.94 -2.42
C ILE A 88 1.79 5.35 -2.63
N LEU A 89 0.50 5.43 -2.92
CA LEU A 89 -0.23 6.68 -3.02
C LEU A 89 -0.50 7.24 -1.62
N ARG A 90 -0.04 8.46 -1.35
CA ARG A 90 -0.08 9.11 -0.03
C ARG A 90 -0.62 10.52 -0.10
N VAL A 91 -1.04 11.01 1.06
CA VAL A 91 -1.49 12.39 1.27
C VAL A 91 -0.29 13.30 1.53
N LYS A 92 -0.27 14.47 0.90
CA LYS A 92 0.60 15.59 1.27
C LYS A 92 -0.20 16.63 2.06
N GLY A 93 0.46 17.46 2.88
CA GLY A 93 -0.20 18.67 3.39
C GLY A 93 0.22 19.12 4.78
N ARG A 94 -0.77 19.36 5.65
CA ARG A 94 -0.64 20.21 6.84
C ARG A 94 0.35 19.71 7.91
N LEU A 95 0.71 18.43 7.86
CA LEU A 95 1.65 17.81 8.81
C LEU A 95 3.11 17.86 8.33
N GLU A 96 3.40 18.41 7.14
CA GLU A 96 4.75 18.66 6.65
C GLU A 96 5.67 19.34 7.69
N PRO A 97 5.26 20.44 8.37
CA PRO A 97 6.12 21.11 9.35
C PRO A 97 6.22 20.42 10.72
N SER A 98 5.55 19.28 10.93
CA SER A 98 5.59 18.56 12.22
C SER A 98 6.88 17.76 12.42
N GLU A 99 7.16 17.29 13.63
CA GLU A 99 8.28 16.37 13.92
C GLU A 99 7.90 14.88 13.81
N LEU A 100 6.71 14.58 13.27
CA LEU A 100 6.21 13.21 13.11
C LEU A 100 7.05 12.37 12.14
N PHE A 101 6.95 11.04 12.25
CA PHE A 101 7.57 10.14 11.29
C PHE A 101 6.90 10.23 9.93
N HIS A 102 7.63 9.87 8.87
CA HIS A 102 7.16 10.01 7.48
C HIS A 102 5.77 9.38 7.24
N ASN A 103 5.51 8.19 7.76
CA ASN A 103 4.23 7.50 7.58
C ASN A 103 3.06 8.20 8.29
N GLU A 104 3.34 8.93 9.38
CA GLU A 104 2.34 9.69 10.13
C GLU A 104 2.06 11.03 9.45
N LYS A 105 3.10 11.66 8.88
CA LYS A 105 2.97 12.88 8.07
C LYS A 105 2.24 12.64 6.75
N HIS A 106 2.52 11.49 6.13
CA HIS A 106 2.07 11.12 4.81
C HIS A 106 1.33 9.78 4.85
N PRO A 107 0.12 9.74 5.42
CA PRO A 107 -0.65 8.51 5.48
C PRO A 107 -0.98 8.01 4.07
N ALA A 108 -1.05 6.67 3.94
CA ALA A 108 -1.45 6.04 2.70
C ALA A 108 -2.94 6.27 2.42
N ILE A 109 -3.28 6.56 1.15
CA ILE A 109 -4.68 6.72 0.73
C ILE A 109 -5.28 5.34 0.48
N LEU A 110 -6.22 4.92 1.32
CA LEU A 110 -6.90 3.64 1.16
C LEU A 110 -8.30 3.82 0.57
N PRO A 111 -8.65 3.10 -0.51
CA PRO A 111 -10.02 3.10 -1.02
C PRO A 111 -10.93 2.28 -0.11
N LYS A 112 -12.25 2.34 -0.35
CA LYS A 112 -13.19 1.38 0.26
C LYS A 112 -12.96 0.00 -0.38
N SER A 113 -12.45 -0.95 0.40
CA SER A 113 -12.12 -2.29 -0.06
C SER A 113 -12.19 -3.27 1.12
N LYS A 114 -12.27 -4.57 0.82
CA LYS A 114 -12.22 -5.60 1.86
C LYS A 114 -10.94 -5.55 2.69
N PHE A 115 -9.81 -5.20 2.06
CA PHE A 115 -8.54 -5.01 2.77
C PHE A 115 -8.62 -3.84 3.76
N THR A 116 -9.24 -2.73 3.36
CA THR A 116 -9.46 -1.57 4.25
C THR A 116 -10.37 -1.93 5.42
N ASP A 117 -11.42 -2.73 5.19
CA ASP A 117 -12.28 -3.23 6.25
C ASP A 117 -11.47 -4.08 7.25
N LEU A 118 -10.57 -4.94 6.75
CA LEU A 118 -9.69 -5.75 7.59
C LEU A 118 -8.72 -4.91 8.42
N ILE A 119 -8.26 -3.76 7.92
CA ILE A 119 -7.41 -2.82 8.67
C ILE A 119 -8.21 -2.16 9.80
N ILE A 120 -9.44 -1.72 9.51
CA ILE A 120 -10.28 -1.04 10.51
C ILE A 120 -10.74 -2.01 11.60
N SER A 121 -10.98 -3.27 11.24
CA SER A 121 -11.42 -4.30 12.18
C SER A 121 -10.28 -4.95 12.99
N TYR A 122 -9.02 -4.54 12.76
CA TYR A 122 -7.84 -5.15 13.39
C TYR A 122 -7.61 -4.64 14.81
#